data_AF-A0A0W1QQ94-F1
#
_entry.id   AF-A0A0W1QQ94-F1
#
_cell.length_a   1.000
_cell.length_b   1.000
_cell.length_c   1.000
_cell.angle_alpha   90.00
_cell.angle_beta   90.00
_cell.angle_gamma   90.00
#
_symmetry.space_group_name_H-M   'P 1'
#
loop_
_entity.id
_entity.type
_entity.pdbx_description
1 polymer ?
#
loop_
_entity_poly.entity_id
_entity_poly.type
_entity_poly.pdbx_seq_one_letter_code
_entity_poly.pdbx_strand_id
1 'polypeptide(L)' 'MKIDNGRRAQLEIAGVFSGVAGVQGNRVSFLPNRSTARPESVKGGMLGGQPVRLTTTKDPSGPFYTARFEVIE' A
#
# COMPACT_ATOMS: atom_id res chain seq x y z
N MET A 1 -17.82 -17.32 10.57
CA MET A 1 -16.87 -16.19 10.62
C MET A 1 -15.73 -16.51 9.66
N LYS A 2 -15.54 -15.74 8.57
CA LYS A 2 -14.36 -15.92 7.70
C LYS A 2 -13.20 -15.17 8.36
N ILE A 3 -12.18 -15.89 8.80
CA ILE A 3 -10.93 -15.28 9.27
C ILE A 3 -10.14 -14.88 8.01
N ASP A 4 -10.01 -13.58 7.76
CA ASP A 4 -9.13 -13.06 6.71
C ASP A 4 -7.70 -13.01 7.25
N ASN A 5 -6.91 -14.02 6.89
CA ASN A 5 -5.48 -14.10 7.21
C ASN A 5 -4.63 -13.12 6.36
N GLY A 6 -5.27 -12.25 5.59
CA GLY A 6 -4.62 -11.39 4.62
C GLY A 6 -4.13 -12.16 3.39
N ARG A 7 -3.60 -11.43 2.43
CA ARG A 7 -2.92 -11.95 1.24
C ARG A 7 -1.71 -11.12 0.89
N ARG A 8 -0.84 -11.64 0.03
CA ARG A 8 0.26 -10.87 -0.56
C ARG A 8 -0.14 -10.42 -1.97
N ALA A 9 0.23 -9.21 -2.35
CA ALA A 9 -0.01 -8.68 -3.68
C ALA A 9 1.15 -7.79 -4.12
N GLN A 10 1.41 -7.74 -5.43
CA GLN A 10 2.31 -6.74 -6.00
C GLN A 10 1.69 -5.35 -5.75
N LEU A 11 2.47 -4.44 -5.20
CA LEU A 11 2.10 -3.05 -4.99
C LEU A 11 3.16 -2.16 -5.64
N GLU A 12 2.70 -1.23 -6.46
CA GLU A 12 3.53 -0.21 -7.07
C GLU A 12 2.98 1.17 -6.74
N ILE A 13 3.85 1.98 -6.15
CA ILE A 13 3.58 3.37 -5.80
C ILE A 13 4.71 4.20 -6.40
N ALA A 14 4.36 5.05 -7.38
CA ALA A 14 5.33 5.86 -8.11
C ALA A 14 6.25 6.64 -7.16
N GLY A 15 7.55 6.40 -7.29
CA GLY A 15 8.59 7.06 -6.51
C GLY A 15 8.70 6.69 -5.02
N VAL A 16 7.84 5.82 -4.50
CA VAL A 16 7.82 5.43 -3.07
C VAL A 16 8.10 3.95 -2.85
N PHE A 17 7.42 3.07 -3.59
CA PHE A 17 7.48 1.64 -3.34
C PHE A 17 7.25 0.83 -4.62
N SER A 18 7.96 -0.29 -4.75
CA SER A 18 7.61 -1.35 -5.71
C SER A 18 8.05 -2.69 -5.12
N GLY A 19 7.13 -3.64 -5.08
CA GLY A 19 7.37 -4.98 -4.55
C GLY A 19 6.12 -5.65 -4.01
N VAL A 20 6.30 -6.68 -3.20
CA VAL A 20 5.20 -7.41 -2.59
C VAL A 20 4.80 -6.76 -1.27
N ALA A 21 3.53 -6.40 -1.14
CA ALA A 21 2.93 -5.85 0.07
C ALA A 21 1.94 -6.84 0.71
N GLY A 22 1.82 -6.76 2.03
CA GLY A 22 0.75 -7.46 2.76
C GLY A 22 -0.55 -6.69 2.62
N VAL A 23 -1.65 -7.41 2.35
CA VAL A 23 -3.00 -6.87 2.16
C VAL A 23 -3.91 -7.53 3.18
N GLN A 24 -4.69 -6.73 3.92
CA GLN A 24 -5.72 -7.23 4.84
C GLN A 24 -6.94 -6.32 4.75
N GLY A 25 -8.11 -6.88 4.40
CA GLY A 25 -9.28 -6.07 4.06
C GLY A 25 -8.98 -5.02 2.98
N ASN A 26 -9.24 -3.75 3.30
CA ASN A 26 -8.96 -2.59 2.43
C ASN A 26 -7.67 -1.84 2.79
N ARG A 27 -6.73 -2.52 3.46
CA ARG A 27 -5.43 -1.94 3.84
C ARG A 27 -4.28 -2.72 3.22
N VAL A 28 -3.22 -1.99 2.87
CA VAL A 28 -1.92 -2.56 2.52
C VAL A 28 -0.83 -2.01 3.42
N SER A 29 0.16 -2.83 3.74
CA SER A 29 1.33 -2.43 4.52
C SER A 29 2.59 -2.61 3.71
N PHE A 30 3.46 -1.59 3.72
CA PHE A 30 4.71 -1.59 2.96
C PHE A 30 5.80 -0.77 3.67
N LEU A 31 7.05 -1.02 3.30
CA LEU A 31 8.21 -0.23 3.73
C LEU A 31 8.74 0.50 2.48
N PRO A 32 8.73 1.84 2.43
CA PRO A 32 9.23 2.58 1.28
C PRO A 32 10.64 2.13 0.88
N ASN A 33 10.84 1.86 -0.41
CA ASN A 33 12.12 1.41 -0.96
C ASN A 33 12.60 2.29 -2.12
N ARG A 34 11.92 3.42 -2.35
CA ARG A 34 12.29 4.49 -3.28
C ARG A 34 12.17 5.83 -2.57
N SER A 35 12.94 6.81 -3.03
CA SER A 35 13.10 8.11 -2.35
C SER A 35 12.74 9.31 -3.22
N THR A 36 12.19 9.10 -4.43
CA THR A 36 11.86 10.21 -5.33
C THR A 36 10.52 10.87 -5.01
N ALA A 37 9.71 10.27 -4.14
CA ALA A 37 8.49 10.85 -3.59
C ALA A 37 8.32 10.49 -2.10
N ARG A 38 7.49 11.25 -1.38
CA ARG A 38 7.13 10.96 0.01
C ARG A 38 5.87 10.10 0.07
N PRO A 39 5.81 9.06 0.92
CA PRO A 39 4.61 8.23 1.06
C PRO A 39 3.33 9.03 1.29
N GLU A 40 3.39 10.09 2.10
CA GLU A 40 2.27 10.95 2.48
C GLU A 40 1.75 11.83 1.33
N SER A 41 2.53 11.97 0.25
CA SER A 41 2.16 12.79 -0.93
C SER A 41 1.42 12.00 -2.01
N VAL A 42 1.42 10.67 -1.89
CA VAL A 42 0.85 9.77 -2.88
C VAL A 42 -0.66 9.68 -2.74
N LYS A 43 -1.37 9.68 -3.87
CA LYS A 43 -2.84 9.51 -3.93
C LYS A 43 -3.29 8.22 -4.60
N GLY A 44 -2.37 7.42 -5.14
CA GLY A 44 -2.72 6.18 -5.83
C GLY A 44 -1.52 5.34 -6.22
N GLY A 45 -1.80 4.18 -6.81
CA GLY A 45 -0.82 3.20 -7.24
C GLY A 45 -1.47 2.03 -7.96
N MET A 46 -0.71 0.96 -8.17
CA MET A 46 -1.20 -0.30 -8.71
C MET A 46 -1.12 -1.39 -7.65
N LEU A 47 -2.24 -2.07 -7.37
CA LEU A 47 -2.31 -3.20 -6.46
C LEU A 47 -2.78 -4.45 -7.20
N GLY A 48 -1.92 -5.46 -7.32
CA GLY A 48 -2.23 -6.68 -8.05
C GLY A 48 -2.62 -6.44 -9.51
N GLY A 49 -2.06 -5.40 -10.14
CA GLY A 49 -2.40 -4.98 -11.51
C GLY A 49 -3.64 -4.11 -11.63
N GLN A 50 -4.34 -3.78 -10.54
CA GLN A 50 -5.48 -2.87 -10.56
C GLN A 50 -5.09 -1.47 -10.07
N PRO A 51 -5.54 -0.39 -10.74
CA PRO A 51 -5.33 0.95 -10.23
C PRO A 51 -6.14 1.16 -8.95
N VAL A 52 -5.51 1.77 -7.96
CA VAL A 52 -6.11 2.05 -6.65
C VAL A 52 -5.85 3.50 -6.23
N ARG A 53 -6.81 4.10 -5.53
CA ARG A 53 -6.56 5.28 -4.68
C ARG A 53 -5.93 4.83 -3.38
N LEU A 54 -4.99 5.61 -2.86
CA LEU A 54 -4.29 5.33 -1.62
C LEU A 54 -4.37 6.52 -0.67
N THR A 55 -4.66 6.22 0.59
CA THR A 55 -4.48 7.14 1.71
C THR A 55 -3.47 6.53 2.66
N THR A 56 -2.23 7.04 2.62
CA THR A 56 -1.09 6.54 3.38
C THR A 56 -1.04 7.15 4.78
N THR A 57 -0.68 6.30 5.75
CA THR A 57 -0.48 6.67 7.16
C THR A 57 0.80 5.98 7.64
N LYS A 58 1.71 6.76 8.24
CA LYS A 58 2.91 6.22 8.87
C LYS A 58 2.53 5.45 10.13
N ASP A 59 3.07 4.26 10.30
CA ASP A 59 2.91 3.51 11.54
C ASP A 59 3.75 4.17 12.66
N PRO A 60 3.18 4.50 13.83
CA PRO A 60 3.93 5.13 14.91
C PRO A 60 4.96 4.18 15.55
N SER A 61 4.81 2.85 15.38
CA SER A 61 5.66 1.85 16.01
C SER A 61 6.88 1.45 15.18
N GLY A 62 7.03 1.94 13.95
CA GLY A 62 8.14 1.53 13.10
C GLY A 62 8.28 2.29 11.77
N PRO A 63 9.15 1.81 10.88
CA PRO A 63 9.40 2.44 9.59
C PRO A 63 8.31 2.12 8.54
N PHE A 64 7.31 1.32 8.91
CA PHE A 64 6.26 0.87 8.00
C PHE A 64 5.23 1.95 7.74
N TYR A 65 4.62 1.85 6.57
CA TYR A 65 3.45 2.62 6.19
C TYR A 65 2.30 1.66 5.97
N THR A 66 1.11 2.09 6.38
CA THR A 66 -0.15 1.47 5.99
C THR A 66 -0.86 2.40 5.02
N ALA A 67 -1.56 1.85 4.04
CA ALA A 67 -2.43 2.62 3.18
C ALA A 67 -3.79 1.98 3.12
N ARG A 68 -4.84 2.77 3.35
CA ARG A 68 -6.19 2.38 2.95
C ARG A 68 -6.25 2.52 1.44
N PHE A 69 -6.81 1.52 0.76
CA PHE A 69 -6.97 1.53 -0.69
C PHE A 69 -8.43 1.40 -1.12
N GLU A 70 -8.71 1.92 -2.30
CA GLU A 70 -9.97 1.79 -3.03
C GLU A 70 -9.64 1.50 -4.49
N VAL A 71 -10.20 0.43 -5.07
CA VAL A 71 -9.99 0.10 -6.48
C VAL A 71 -10.73 1.10 -7.34
N ILE A 72 -10.05 1.60 -8.38
CA ILE A 72 -10.63 2.49 -9.39
C ILE A 72 -10.95 1.60 -10.59
N GLU A 73 -12.21 1.58 -11.03
CA GLU A 73 -12.61 0.94 -12.29
C GLU A 73 -12.23 1.79 -13.51
#